data_AF-A0A853PS80-F1
#
_entry.id   AF-A0A853PS80-F1
#
_cell.length_a   1.000
_cell.length_b   1.000
_cell.length_c   1.000
_cell.angle_alpha   90.00
_cell.angle_beta   90.00
_cell.angle_gamma   90.00
#
_symmetry.space_group_name_H-M   'P 1'
#
loop_
_entity.id
_entity.type
_entity.pdbx_description
1 polymer ?
#
loop_
_entity_poly.entity_id
_entity_poly.type
_entity_poly.pdbx_seq_one_letter_code
_entity_poly.pdbx_strand_id
1 'polypeptide(L)' 'MQAVKVQINFSEWEKVGDFISEMNVDEDMVAYAIDNTTIVIATAGECSMAYAKAQLETWFNDPIIETIK' A
#
# COMPACT_ATOMS: atom_id res chain seq x y z
N MET A 1 -0.07 -7.89 -13.59
CA MET A 1 -0.39 -7.87 -12.15
C MET A 1 0.89 -7.99 -11.35
N GLN A 2 1.15 -7.01 -10.48
CA GLN A 2 2.25 -7.00 -9.52
C GLN A 2 1.68 -6.78 -8.13
N ALA A 3 2.34 -7.29 -7.10
CA ALA A 3 1.92 -7.07 -5.73
C ALA A 3 3.12 -6.71 -4.84
N VAL A 4 2.86 -5.86 -3.85
CA VAL A 4 3.81 -5.53 -2.79
C VAL A 4 3.17 -5.79 -1.44
N LYS A 5 3.97 -6.32 -0.53
CA LYS A 5 3.70 -6.31 0.90
C LYS A 5 4.39 -5.09 1.49
N VAL A 6 3.69 -4.39 2.37
CA VAL A 6 4.17 -3.20 3.03
C VAL A 6 4.03 -3.37 4.52
N GLN A 7 5.10 -3.10 5.25
CA GLN A 7 5.08 -3.01 6.70
C GLN A 7 5.30 -1.56 7.11
N ILE A 8 4.39 -1.05 7.94
CA ILE A 8 4.42 0.33 8.44
C ILE A 8 4.69 0.35 9.94
N ASN A 9 5.04 1.53 10.47
CA ASN A 9 5.22 1.71 11.90
C ASN A 9 3.90 1.59 12.66
N PHE A 10 3.93 0.90 13.81
CA PHE A 10 2.73 0.76 14.65
C PHE A 10 2.16 2.11 15.10
N SER A 11 2.96 3.16 15.23
CA SER A 11 2.47 4.51 15.55
C SER A 11 1.57 5.13 14.47
N GLU A 12 1.56 4.56 13.27
CA GLU A 12 0.82 5.08 12.11
C GLU A 12 -0.38 4.21 11.73
N TRP A 13 -0.72 3.24 12.57
CA TRP A 13 -1.80 2.27 12.34
C TRP A 13 -3.16 2.92 12.05
N GLU A 14 -3.44 4.07 12.65
CA GLU A 14 -4.71 4.80 12.45
C GLU A 14 -4.87 5.29 11.01
N LYS A 15 -3.75 5.57 10.30
CA LYS A 15 -3.77 6.05 8.90
C LYS A 15 -4.09 4.94 7.90
N VAL A 16 -3.97 3.67 8.28
CA VAL A 16 -4.09 2.52 7.37
C VAL A 16 -5.47 2.45 6.72
N GLY A 17 -6.52 2.69 7.50
CA GLY A 17 -7.90 2.63 6.99
C GLY A 17 -8.17 3.70 5.93
N ASP A 18 -7.72 4.93 6.19
CA ASP A 18 -7.87 6.05 5.26
C ASP A 18 -7.05 5.82 3.99
N PHE A 19 -5.80 5.37 4.14
CA PHE A 19 -4.93 5.03 3.02
C PHE A 19 -5.54 3.95 2.10
N ILE A 20 -6.07 2.86 2.68
CA ILE A 20 -6.70 1.79 1.90
C ILE A 20 -7.92 2.32 1.14
N SER A 21 -8.70 3.19 1.78
CA SER A 21 -9.87 3.79 1.16
C SER A 21 -9.49 4.66 -0.04
N GLU A 22 -8.40 5.42 0.05
CA GLU A 22 -7.88 6.23 -1.06
C GLU A 22 -7.33 5.37 -2.21
N MET A 23 -6.55 4.34 -1.89
CA MET A 23 -5.97 3.46 -2.90
C MET A 23 -7.00 2.65 -3.69
N ASN A 24 -8.14 2.31 -3.06
CA ASN A 24 -9.22 1.53 -3.67
C ASN A 24 -10.22 2.38 -4.49
N VAL A 25 -9.99 3.68 -4.65
CA VAL A 25 -10.78 4.52 -5.57
C VAL A 25 -10.49 4.19 -7.03
N ASP A 26 -9.26 3.75 -7.32
CA ASP A 26 -8.81 3.39 -8.66
C ASP A 26 -9.06 1.89 -8.93
N GLU A 27 -9.73 1.57 -10.05
CA GLU A 27 -10.06 0.18 -10.43
C GLU A 27 -8.81 -0.65 -10.82
N ASP A 28 -7.69 0.00 -11.14
CA ASP A 28 -6.42 -0.65 -11.51
C ASP A 28 -5.58 -1.07 -10.29
N MET A 29 -6.05 -0.79 -9.08
CA MET A 29 -5.34 -1.06 -7.83
C MET A 29 -6.28 -1.63 -6.75
N VAL A 30 -5.73 -2.51 -5.92
CA VAL A 30 -6.41 -3.01 -4.72
C VAL A 30 -5.44 -2.98 -3.56
N ALA A 31 -5.82 -2.31 -2.48
CA ALA A 31 -5.12 -2.30 -1.20
C ALA A 31 -5.94 -3.03 -0.14
N TYR A 32 -5.25 -3.80 0.70
CA TYR A 32 -5.85 -4.58 1.78
C TYR A 32 -4.93 -4.66 3.00
N ALA A 33 -5.46 -4.49 4.20
CA ALA A 33 -4.73 -4.68 5.45
C ALA A 33 -4.82 -6.15 5.91
N ILE A 34 -3.67 -6.81 6.05
CA ILE A 34 -3.59 -8.13 6.71
C ILE A 34 -3.78 -7.96 8.22
N ASP A 35 -3.14 -6.91 8.76
CA ASP A 35 -3.21 -6.51 10.16
C ASP A 35 -3.04 -4.98 10.26
N ASN A 36 -2.97 -4.45 11.48
CA ASN A 36 -2.89 -3.01 11.74
C ASN A 36 -1.61 -2.33 11.21
N THR A 37 -0.61 -3.09 10.78
CA THR A 37 0.70 -2.61 10.34
C THR A 37 1.16 -3.20 9.00
N THR A 38 0.43 -4.19 8.49
CA THR A 38 0.79 -4.90 7.26
C THR A 38 -0.28 -4.67 6.21
N ILE A 39 0.12 -4.07 5.09
CA ILE A 39 -0.73 -3.79 3.94
C ILE A 39 -0.23 -4.62 2.75
N VAL A 40 -1.13 -5.11 1.92
CA VAL A 40 -0.83 -5.66 0.60
C VAL A 40 -1.48 -4.77 -0.44
N ILE A 41 -0.71 -4.40 -1.47
CA ILE A 41 -1.21 -3.65 -2.61
C ILE A 41 -0.94 -4.46 -3.87
N ALA A 42 -1.98 -4.73 -4.64
CA ALA A 42 -1.91 -5.35 -5.94
C ALA A 42 -2.31 -4.34 -7.02
N THR A 43 -1.58 -4.31 -8.13
CA THR A 43 -1.84 -3.40 -9.23
C THR A 43 -1.88 -4.14 -10.57
N ALA A 44 -2.67 -3.62 -11.51
CA ALA A 44 -2.80 -4.19 -12.84
C ALA A 44 -1.50 -4.06 -13.66
N GLY A 45 -0.80 -2.92 -13.55
CA GLY A 45 0.42 -2.61 -14.29
C GLY A 45 1.50 -1.86 -13.51
N GLU A 46 2.64 -1.63 -14.19
CA GLU A 46 3.84 -1.01 -13.60
C GLU A 46 3.65 0.46 -13.25
N CYS A 47 2.88 1.21 -14.04
CA CYS A 47 2.56 2.62 -13.74
C CYS A 47 1.79 2.76 -12.43
N SER A 48 0.75 1.94 -12.24
CA SER A 48 -0.06 1.90 -11.03
C SER A 48 0.79 1.45 -9.83
N MET A 49 1.75 0.54 -10.03
CA MET A 49 2.70 0.14 -8.98
C MET A 49 3.63 1.28 -8.58
N ALA A 50 4.13 2.06 -9.54
CA ALA A 50 4.97 3.23 -9.26
C ALA A 50 4.20 4.30 -8.47
N TYR A 51 2.93 4.53 -8.83
CA TYR A 51 2.03 5.42 -8.09
C TYR A 51 1.80 4.91 -6.65
N ALA A 52 1.47 3.62 -6.48
CA ALA A 52 1.26 3.04 -5.16
C ALA A 52 2.48 3.19 -4.24
N LYS A 53 3.70 2.98 -4.76
CA LYS A 53 4.94 3.18 -4.00
C LYS A 53 5.15 4.65 -3.60
N ALA A 54 4.86 5.60 -4.49
CA ALA A 54 4.95 7.02 -4.18
C ALA A 54 3.94 7.43 -3.08
N GLN A 55 2.72 6.88 -3.12
CA GLN A 55 1.73 7.13 -2.07
C GLN A 55 2.17 6.56 -0.72
N LEU A 56 2.73 5.36 -0.70
CA LEU A 56 3.26 4.76 0.53
C LEU A 56 4.33 5.62 1.20
N GLU A 57 5.29 6.15 0.43
CA GLU A 57 6.34 7.04 0.94
C GLU A 57 5.81 8.41 1.37
N THR A 58 4.65 8.84 0.85
CA THR A 58 4.01 10.11 1.24
C THR A 58 3.21 9.96 2.54
N TRP A 59 2.53 8.83 2.72
CA TRP A 59 1.59 8.61 3.83
C TRP A 59 2.26 8.09 5.10
N PHE A 60 3.26 7.23 4.94
CA PHE A 60 3.92 6.52 6.03
C PHE A 60 5.39 6.92 6.12
N ASN A 61 5.91 6.95 7.35
CA ASN A 61 7.32 7.20 7.58
C ASN A 61 8.09 5.89 7.47
N ASP A 62 9.09 5.85 6.59
CA ASP A 62 9.98 4.70 6.36
C ASP A 62 9.25 3.34 6.19
N PRO A 63 8.27 3.23 5.27
CA PRO A 63 7.59 1.96 5.04
C PRO A 63 8.55 0.92 4.45
N ILE A 64 8.48 -0.31 4.97
CA ILE A 64 9.24 -1.44 4.41
C ILE A 64 8.41 -2.06 3.28
N ILE A 65 8.86 -1.87 2.04
CA ILE A 65 8.15 -2.35 0.85
C ILE A 65 8.86 -3.58 0.26
N GLU A 66 8.17 -4.71 0.25
CA GLU A 66 8.65 -5.98 -0.30
C GLU A 66 7.82 -6.37 -1.52
N THR A 67 8.46 -6.65 -2.65
CA THR A 67 7.74 -7.13 -3.85
C THR A 67 7.43 -8.63 -3.71
N ILE A 68 6.16 -8.99 -3.87
CA ILE A 68 5.70 -10.38 -3.87
C ILE A 68 5.86 -10.94 -5.28
N LYS A 69 6.54 -12.08 -5.41
CA LYS A 69 6.70 -12.82 -6.66
C LYS A 69 5.58 -13.83 -6.87
#